data_AF-A0A1H3JW23-F1
#
_entry.id   AF-A0A1H3JW23-F1
#
_cell.length_a   1.000
_cell.length_b   1.000
_cell.length_c   1.000
_cell.angle_alpha   90.00
_cell.angle_beta   90.00
_cell.angle_gamma   90.00
#
_symmetry.space_group_name_H-M   'P 1'
#
loop_
_entity.id
_entity.type
_entity.pdbx_description
1 polymer ?
#
loop_
_entity_poly.entity_id
_entity_poly.type
_entity_poly.pdbx_seq_one_letter_code
_entity_poly.pdbx_strand_id
1 'polypeptide(L)'
;MPSAVVDTEPLSARPTPAELRAYRRGRGAVHGPRVRVRPCLGGLSYTTLLVVSGLTTGLLVSLGADPRAVVLGCLLMVGSAVGAFLCARATSIRTYLREYRLAAFAARNGLVYERGATTPSVPGLQYSDGAGRALRRFSGVIAGLPVEAGNYRHPAGEISGYVIAGGRFEIVAPFDFADPAEWERAWHLISR
;
A
#
# COMPACT_ATOMS: atom_id res chain seq x y z
N MET A 1 31.99 4.92 16.79
CA MET A 1 31.19 3.73 16.41
C MET A 1 30.88 3.86 14.94
N PRO A 2 31.02 2.81 14.11
CA PRO A 2 30.67 2.90 12.70
C PRO A 2 29.20 3.28 12.59
N SER A 3 28.91 4.37 11.88
CA SER A 3 27.55 4.78 11.54
C SER A 3 26.92 3.65 10.74
N ALA A 4 26.10 2.83 11.38
CA ALA A 4 25.39 1.81 10.67
C ALA A 4 24.45 2.49 9.68
N VAL A 5 24.64 2.20 8.40
CA VAL A 5 23.84 2.76 7.33
C VAL A 5 22.60 1.89 7.18
N VAL A 6 21.41 2.50 7.18
CA VAL A 6 20.16 1.82 6.83
C VAL A 6 20.21 1.47 5.35
N ASP A 7 19.98 0.20 5.00
CA ASP A 7 19.93 -0.25 3.61
C ASP A 7 18.56 0.10 2.99
N THR A 8 18.53 1.17 2.20
CA THR A 8 17.33 1.65 1.50
C THR A 8 17.18 1.09 0.08
N GLU A 9 18.15 0.31 -0.43
CA GLU A 9 18.12 -0.25 -1.80
C GLU A 9 16.81 -1.02 -2.09
N PRO A 10 16.23 -1.82 -1.16
CA PRO A 10 14.98 -2.54 -1.45
C PRO A 10 13.77 -1.66 -1.74
N LEU A 11 13.78 -0.39 -1.32
CA LEU A 11 12.67 0.54 -1.54
C LEU A 11 12.60 1.02 -2.99
N SER A 12 13.75 1.14 -3.66
CA SER A 12 13.85 1.57 -5.06
C SER A 12 14.05 0.41 -6.03
N ALA A 13 14.57 -0.72 -5.56
CA ALA A 13 14.84 -1.90 -6.37
C ALA A 13 13.63 -2.35 -7.21
N ARG A 14 13.92 -2.85 -8.42
CA ARG A 14 12.92 -3.44 -9.31
C ARG A 14 12.87 -4.95 -9.06
N PRO A 15 11.84 -5.47 -8.36
CA PRO A 15 11.76 -6.90 -8.12
C PRO A 15 11.47 -7.66 -9.41
N THR A 16 12.00 -8.86 -9.47
CA THR A 16 11.68 -9.81 -10.53
C THR A 16 10.23 -10.27 -10.41
N PRO A 17 9.59 -10.67 -11.53
CA PRO A 17 8.25 -11.25 -11.48
C PRO A 17 8.16 -12.53 -10.63
N ALA A 18 9.27 -13.25 -10.45
CA ALA A 18 9.33 -14.45 -9.61
C ALA A 18 9.24 -14.10 -8.12
N GLU A 19 9.99 -13.11 -7.66
CA GLU A 19 9.97 -12.62 -6.28
C GLU A 19 8.59 -12.10 -5.89
N LEU A 20 7.99 -11.25 -6.73
CA LEU A 20 6.65 -10.71 -6.46
C LEU A 20 5.59 -11.83 -6.42
N ARG A 21 5.72 -12.87 -7.26
CA ARG A 21 4.84 -14.05 -7.21
C ARG A 21 5.07 -14.91 -5.97
N ALA A 22 6.30 -15.03 -5.49
CA ALA A 22 6.61 -15.73 -4.23
C ALA A 22 6.01 -14.98 -3.04
N TYR A 23 6.19 -13.66 -3.00
CA TYR A 23 5.61 -12.78 -1.98
C TYR A 23 4.08 -12.88 -1.94
N ARG A 24 3.42 -12.81 -3.11
CA ARG A 24 1.95 -12.96 -3.22
C ARG A 24 1.43 -14.31 -2.75
N ARG A 25 2.24 -15.37 -2.83
CA ARG A 25 1.90 -16.72 -2.33
C ARG A 25 2.11 -16.87 -0.82
N GLY A 26 2.44 -15.80 -0.10
CA GLY A 26 2.62 -15.82 1.35
C GLY A 26 4.01 -16.26 1.80
N ARG A 27 5.02 -16.27 0.92
CA ARG A 27 6.41 -16.56 1.29
C ARG A 27 7.19 -15.34 1.80
N GLY A 28 6.55 -14.18 1.89
CA GLY A 28 7.15 -12.98 2.51
C GLY A 28 6.76 -12.90 3.98
N ALA A 29 7.74 -12.69 4.86
CA ALA A 29 7.53 -12.47 6.29
C ALA A 29 6.83 -11.12 6.54
N VAL A 30 5.52 -11.08 6.30
CA VAL A 30 4.70 -9.89 6.58
C VAL A 30 3.55 -10.30 7.46
N HIS A 31 3.61 -9.81 8.69
CA HIS A 31 2.58 -10.01 9.69
C HIS A 31 1.48 -8.96 9.47
N GLY A 32 0.21 -9.36 9.55
CA GLY A 32 -0.92 -8.44 9.42
C GLY A 32 -2.00 -8.83 8.40
N PRO A 33 -3.07 -8.04 8.27
CA PRO A 33 -4.22 -8.36 7.43
C PRO A 33 -3.86 -8.33 5.94
N ARG A 34 -4.70 -8.99 5.12
CA ARG A 34 -4.53 -9.04 3.66
C ARG A 34 -4.43 -7.63 3.05
N VAL A 35 -3.64 -7.50 1.98
CA VAL A 35 -3.49 -6.23 1.24
C VAL A 35 -4.85 -5.81 0.71
N ARG A 36 -5.40 -4.69 1.19
CA ARG A 36 -6.61 -4.08 0.63
C ARG A 36 -6.22 -3.20 -0.55
N VAL A 37 -6.61 -3.60 -1.75
CA VAL A 37 -6.44 -2.79 -2.96
C VAL A 37 -7.50 -1.68 -2.93
N ARG A 38 -7.07 -0.43 -2.82
CA ARG A 38 -7.99 0.71 -2.88
C ARG A 38 -8.49 0.88 -4.32
N PRO A 39 -9.79 1.11 -4.55
CA PRO A 39 -10.29 1.40 -5.89
C PRO A 39 -9.70 2.70 -6.40
N CYS A 40 -9.21 2.71 -7.64
CA CYS A 40 -8.77 3.93 -8.30
C CYS A 40 -9.95 4.59 -9.04
N LEU A 41 -9.87 5.90 -9.27
CA LEU A 41 -10.92 6.66 -9.98
C LEU A 41 -11.27 6.05 -11.35
N GLY A 42 -10.27 5.56 -12.08
CA GLY A 42 -10.51 4.84 -13.35
C GLY A 42 -11.23 3.50 -13.17
N GLY A 43 -10.93 2.75 -12.11
CA GLY A 43 -11.65 1.53 -11.79
C GLY A 43 -13.12 1.81 -11.43
N LEU A 44 -13.37 2.89 -10.68
CA LEU A 44 -14.72 3.36 -10.35
C LEU A 44 -15.50 3.72 -11.62
N SER A 45 -14.92 4.50 -12.54
CA SER A 45 -15.61 4.90 -13.77
C SER A 45 -15.98 3.71 -14.65
N TYR A 46 -15.08 2.75 -14.85
CA TYR A 46 -15.40 1.53 -15.61
C TYR A 46 -16.44 0.65 -14.92
N THR A 47 -16.45 0.59 -13.58
CA THR A 47 -17.47 -0.16 -12.84
C THR A 47 -18.84 0.49 -13.01
N THR A 48 -18.91 1.82 -12.92
CA THR A 48 -20.15 2.57 -13.18
C THR A 48 -20.62 2.37 -14.62
N LEU A 49 -19.72 2.46 -15.60
CA LEU A 49 -20.04 2.24 -17.00
C LEU A 49 -20.54 0.81 -17.26
N LEU A 50 -19.96 -0.18 -16.60
CA LEU A 50 -20.41 -1.58 -16.66
C LEU A 50 -21.83 -1.74 -16.14
N VAL A 51 -22.15 -1.12 -14.99
CA VAL A 51 -23.51 -1.16 -14.42
C VAL A 51 -24.51 -0.49 -15.34
N VAL A 52 -24.20 0.73 -15.80
CA VAL A 52 -25.09 1.49 -16.69
C VAL A 52 -25.31 0.74 -18.01
N SER A 53 -24.25 0.24 -18.64
CA SER A 53 -24.35 -0.52 -19.89
C SER A 53 -25.11 -1.83 -19.73
N GLY A 54 -24.96 -2.54 -18.61
CA GLY A 54 -25.75 -3.73 -18.30
C GLY A 54 -27.24 -3.43 -18.16
N LEU A 55 -27.59 -2.38 -17.42
CA LEU A 55 -28.98 -1.95 -17.22
C LEU A 55 -29.62 -1.48 -18.54
N THR A 56 -28.93 -0.66 -19.33
CA THR A 56 -29.46 -0.17 -20.60
C THR A 56 -29.61 -1.29 -21.61
N THR A 57 -28.65 -2.23 -21.67
CA THR A 57 -28.76 -3.40 -22.56
C THR A 57 -29.93 -4.30 -22.16
N GLY A 58 -30.10 -4.57 -20.85
CA GLY A 58 -31.24 -5.34 -20.35
C GLY A 58 -32.59 -4.69 -20.69
N LEU A 59 -32.66 -3.36 -20.62
CA LEU A 59 -33.84 -2.59 -21.00
C LEU A 59 -34.10 -2.70 -22.51
N LEU A 60 -33.08 -2.52 -23.36
CA LEU A 60 -33.20 -2.62 -24.81
C LEU A 60 -33.70 -4.01 -25.25
N VAL A 61 -33.19 -5.08 -24.63
CA VAL A 61 -33.66 -6.44 -24.88
C VAL A 61 -35.13 -6.60 -24.48
N SER A 62 -35.50 -6.09 -23.30
CA SER A 62 -36.86 -6.20 -22.78
C SER A 62 -37.89 -5.43 -23.62
N LEU A 63 -37.48 -4.33 -24.25
CA LEU A 63 -38.33 -3.51 -25.12
C LEU A 63 -38.37 -4.02 -26.58
N GLY A 64 -37.69 -5.13 -26.91
CA GLY A 64 -37.63 -5.64 -28.27
C GLY A 64 -36.93 -4.70 -29.25
N ALA A 65 -35.90 -3.98 -28.77
CA ALA A 65 -35.14 -3.04 -29.59
C ALA A 65 -34.42 -3.72 -30.76
N ASP A 66 -34.00 -2.92 -31.76
CA ASP A 66 -33.19 -3.37 -32.89
C ASP A 66 -31.99 -4.21 -32.39
N PRO A 67 -31.78 -5.43 -32.92
CA PRO A 67 -30.62 -6.27 -32.61
C PRO A 67 -29.28 -5.54 -32.66
N ARG A 68 -29.11 -4.55 -33.54
CA ARG A 68 -27.87 -3.75 -33.62
C ARG A 68 -27.62 -2.93 -32.36
N ALA A 69 -28.68 -2.36 -31.77
CA ALA A 69 -28.59 -1.60 -30.53
C ALA A 69 -28.24 -2.51 -29.35
N VAL A 70 -28.81 -3.72 -29.32
CA VAL A 70 -28.49 -4.74 -28.30
C VAL A 70 -27.02 -5.17 -28.42
N VAL A 71 -26.52 -5.44 -29.63
CA VAL A 71 -25.12 -5.81 -29.87
C VAL A 71 -24.17 -4.69 -29.39
N LEU A 72 -24.48 -3.43 -29.69
CA LEU A 72 -23.69 -2.29 -29.21
C LEU A 72 -23.65 -2.23 -27.68
N GLY A 73 -24.81 -2.43 -27.02
CA GLY A 73 -24.89 -2.51 -25.56
C GLY A 73 -24.02 -3.62 -24.97
N CYS A 74 -24.07 -4.82 -25.55
CA CYS A 74 -23.21 -5.94 -25.17
C CYS A 74 -21.71 -5.62 -25.34
N LEU A 75 -21.32 -4.97 -26.44
CA LEU A 75 -19.92 -4.58 -26.67
C LEU A 75 -19.44 -3.55 -25.64
N LEU A 76 -20.27 -2.57 -25.29
CA LEU A 76 -19.97 -1.59 -24.24
C LEU A 76 -19.81 -2.27 -22.87
N MET A 77 -20.67 -3.25 -22.57
CA MET A 77 -20.58 -4.03 -21.33
C MET A 77 -19.26 -4.81 -21.25
N VAL A 78 -18.89 -5.53 -22.32
CA VAL A 78 -17.63 -6.27 -22.40
C VAL A 78 -16.42 -5.34 -22.28
N GLY A 79 -16.42 -4.22 -23.01
CA GLY A 79 -15.34 -3.22 -22.94
C GLY A 79 -15.17 -2.65 -21.53
N SER A 80 -16.29 -2.35 -20.85
CA SER A 80 -16.29 -1.83 -19.49
C SER A 80 -15.76 -2.85 -18.48
N ALA A 81 -16.16 -4.12 -18.62
CA ALA A 81 -15.66 -5.20 -17.77
C ALA A 81 -14.15 -5.38 -17.92
N VAL A 82 -13.62 -5.37 -19.16
CA VAL A 82 -12.19 -5.44 -19.43
C VAL A 82 -11.45 -4.24 -18.83
N GLY A 83 -11.98 -3.02 -19.01
CA GLY A 83 -11.41 -1.81 -18.42
C GLY A 83 -11.32 -1.87 -16.90
N ALA A 84 -12.43 -2.24 -16.24
CA ALA A 84 -12.48 -2.40 -14.79
C ALA A 84 -11.45 -3.44 -14.29
N PHE A 85 -11.37 -4.59 -14.98
CA PHE A 85 -10.41 -5.64 -14.67
C PHE A 85 -8.96 -5.16 -14.78
N LEU A 86 -8.61 -4.45 -15.87
CA LEU A 86 -7.26 -3.91 -16.07
C LEU A 86 -6.89 -2.88 -15.00
N CYS A 87 -7.81 -1.98 -14.65
CA CYS A 87 -7.61 -1.00 -13.57
C CYS A 87 -7.42 -1.70 -12.21
N ALA A 88 -8.24 -2.69 -11.88
CA ALA A 88 -8.12 -3.46 -10.65
C ALA A 88 -6.77 -4.21 -10.60
N ARG A 89 -6.37 -4.84 -11.71
CA ARG A 89 -5.09 -5.54 -11.83
C ARG A 89 -3.91 -4.60 -11.69
N ALA A 90 -3.90 -3.47 -12.39
CA ALA A 90 -2.84 -2.49 -12.31
C ALA A 90 -2.68 -1.93 -10.89
N THR A 91 -3.81 -1.58 -10.25
CA THR A 91 -3.81 -1.07 -8.87
C THR A 91 -3.32 -2.12 -7.89
N SER A 92 -3.78 -3.37 -8.04
CA SER A 92 -3.31 -4.49 -7.23
C SER A 92 -1.81 -4.73 -7.35
N ILE A 93 -1.26 -4.75 -8.58
CA ILE A 93 0.18 -4.92 -8.81
C ILE A 93 0.96 -3.79 -8.13
N ARG A 94 0.54 -2.54 -8.26
CA ARG A 94 1.20 -1.39 -7.61
C ARG A 94 1.18 -1.52 -6.09
N THR A 95 0.05 -1.92 -5.51
CA THR A 95 -0.04 -2.13 -4.06
C THR A 95 0.87 -3.26 -3.60
N TYR A 96 0.83 -4.42 -4.27
CA TYR A 96 1.70 -5.56 -3.92
C TYR A 96 3.18 -5.22 -4.08
N LEU A 97 3.55 -4.45 -5.10
CA LEU A 97 4.91 -3.99 -5.31
C LEU A 97 5.39 -3.11 -4.14
N ARG A 98 4.56 -2.15 -3.71
CA ARG A 98 4.88 -1.30 -2.56
C ARG A 98 5.06 -2.12 -1.29
N GLU A 99 4.11 -3.01 -1.00
CA GLU A 99 4.15 -3.85 0.20
C GLU A 99 5.33 -4.85 0.18
N TYR A 100 5.72 -5.35 -1.00
CA TYR A 100 6.91 -6.16 -1.18
C TYR A 100 8.18 -5.38 -0.82
N ARG A 101 8.32 -4.16 -1.35
CA ARG A 101 9.50 -3.31 -1.12
C ARG A 101 9.68 -2.96 0.36
N LEU A 102 8.58 -2.62 1.04
CA LEU A 102 8.61 -2.37 2.49
C LEU A 102 9.01 -3.62 3.29
N ALA A 103 8.51 -4.79 2.91
CA ALA A 103 8.88 -6.05 3.56
C ALA A 103 10.35 -6.42 3.31
N ALA A 104 10.84 -6.23 2.08
CA ALA A 104 12.23 -6.49 1.72
C ALA A 104 13.19 -5.53 2.42
N PHE A 105 12.81 -4.24 2.51
CA PHE A 105 13.52 -3.24 3.30
C PHE A 105 13.63 -3.65 4.76
N ALA A 106 12.50 -4.07 5.37
CA ALA A 106 12.49 -4.48 6.76
C ALA A 106 13.41 -5.70 6.97
N ALA A 107 13.29 -6.73 6.14
CA ALA A 107 14.10 -7.94 6.24
C ALA A 107 15.61 -7.66 6.11
N ARG A 108 16.02 -6.78 5.19
CA ARG A 108 17.44 -6.43 5.02
C ARG A 108 18.03 -5.66 6.20
N ASN A 109 17.19 -4.91 6.91
CA ASN A 109 17.61 -4.10 8.06
C ASN A 109 17.36 -4.78 9.41
N GLY A 110 17.03 -6.09 9.44
CA GLY A 110 16.73 -6.79 10.69
C GLY A 110 15.44 -6.30 11.39
N LEU A 111 14.51 -5.73 10.61
CA LEU A 111 13.23 -5.25 11.06
C LEU A 111 12.11 -6.21 10.65
N VAL A 112 11.05 -6.23 11.44
CA VAL A 112 9.77 -6.86 11.15
C VAL A 112 8.82 -5.80 10.63
N TYR A 113 8.25 -6.03 9.45
CA TYR A 113 7.20 -5.20 8.89
C TYR A 113 5.81 -5.75 9.23
N GLU A 114 5.02 -4.95 9.94
CA GLU A 114 3.65 -5.23 10.31
C GLU A 114 2.68 -4.35 9.53
N ARG A 115 1.72 -4.99 8.88
CA ARG A 115 0.52 -4.34 8.32
C ARG A 115 -0.57 -4.32 9.39
N GLY A 116 -1.27 -3.19 9.48
CA GLY A 116 -2.44 -3.01 10.33
C GLY A 116 -2.21 -3.33 11.81
N ALA A 117 -1.09 -2.91 12.41
CA ALA A 117 -0.90 -3.05 13.86
C ALA A 117 -2.11 -2.46 14.61
N THR A 118 -2.56 -3.09 15.68
CA THR A 118 -3.80 -2.70 16.38
C THR A 118 -3.56 -1.87 17.63
N THR A 119 -2.34 -1.94 18.17
CA THR A 119 -1.97 -1.29 19.41
C THR A 119 -0.80 -0.33 19.19
N PRO A 120 -0.98 0.95 19.54
CA PRO A 120 0.12 1.91 19.57
C PRO A 120 1.21 1.45 20.54
N SER A 121 2.46 1.40 20.11
CA SER A 121 3.62 1.22 20.98
C SER A 121 3.96 2.50 21.77
N VAL A 122 3.53 3.65 21.25
CA VAL A 122 3.65 4.96 21.91
C VAL A 122 2.26 5.40 22.42
N PRO A 123 2.06 5.54 23.74
CA PRO A 123 0.79 5.99 24.30
C PRO A 123 0.37 7.35 23.72
N GLY A 124 -0.91 7.53 23.40
CA GLY A 124 -1.46 8.81 22.94
C GLY A 124 -1.43 9.08 21.43
N LEU A 125 -0.71 8.27 20.64
CA LEU A 125 -0.74 8.39 19.17
C LEU A 125 -1.90 7.60 18.57
N GLN A 126 -2.75 8.29 17.80
CA GLN A 126 -3.77 7.64 16.97
C GLN A 126 -3.13 7.27 15.65
N TYR A 127 -3.18 6.00 15.27
CA TYR A 127 -2.49 5.56 14.07
C TYR A 127 -3.45 5.23 12.92
N SER A 128 -3.15 5.68 11.70
CA SER A 128 -4.01 5.52 10.51
C SER A 128 -3.24 5.69 9.20
N ASP A 129 -3.68 5.01 8.13
CA ASP A 129 -3.22 5.18 6.74
C ASP A 129 -4.11 6.14 5.92
N GLY A 130 -4.91 6.98 6.58
CA GLY A 130 -5.72 8.04 5.97
C GLY A 130 -7.06 7.61 5.38
N ALA A 131 -7.25 6.34 5.02
CA ALA A 131 -8.54 5.81 4.56
C ALA A 131 -8.98 4.54 5.33
N GLY A 132 -8.24 4.18 6.39
CA GLY A 132 -8.51 3.07 7.30
C GLY A 132 -7.64 3.12 8.56
N ARG A 133 -7.82 2.13 9.45
CA ARG A 133 -6.99 1.91 10.66
C ARG A 133 -5.76 1.03 10.39
N ALA A 134 -5.23 1.02 9.16
CA ALA A 134 -4.13 0.13 8.82
C ALA A 134 -2.77 0.80 9.11
N LEU A 135 -2.34 0.67 10.36
CA LEU A 135 -0.98 0.97 10.82
C LEU A 135 0.10 0.28 9.99
N ARG A 136 1.15 0.98 9.57
CA ARG A 136 2.41 0.39 9.15
C ARG A 136 3.39 0.55 10.30
N ARG A 137 3.95 -0.57 10.76
CA ARG A 137 4.96 -0.56 11.80
C ARG A 137 6.16 -1.37 11.35
N PHE A 138 7.33 -0.83 11.62
CA PHE A 138 8.62 -1.48 11.52
C PHE A 138 9.14 -1.60 12.94
N SER A 139 9.58 -2.79 13.34
CA SER A 139 10.18 -2.98 14.67
C SER A 139 11.29 -4.01 14.60
N GLY A 140 12.40 -3.78 15.30
CA GLY A 140 13.53 -4.70 15.28
C GLY A 140 14.81 -4.05 15.79
N VAL A 141 15.94 -4.48 15.25
CA VAL A 141 17.25 -3.99 15.68
C VAL A 141 18.09 -3.63 14.45
N ILE A 142 18.52 -2.38 14.36
CA ILE A 142 19.50 -1.94 13.37
C ILE A 142 20.80 -1.63 14.11
N ALA A 143 21.85 -2.38 13.77
CA ALA A 143 23.19 -2.24 14.35
C ALA A 143 23.25 -2.15 15.87
N GLY A 144 22.50 -3.04 16.53
CA GLY A 144 22.45 -3.16 17.99
C GLY A 144 21.53 -2.14 18.67
N LEU A 145 20.93 -1.19 17.93
CA LEU A 145 19.93 -0.28 18.47
C LEU A 145 18.53 -0.84 18.25
N PRO A 146 17.66 -0.92 19.28
CA PRO A 146 16.26 -1.22 19.08
C PRO A 146 15.62 -0.07 18.31
N VAL A 147 14.95 -0.41 17.20
CA VAL A 147 14.31 0.56 16.29
C VAL A 147 12.84 0.22 16.16
N GLU A 148 12.02 1.27 16.19
CA GLU A 148 10.63 1.21 15.82
C GLU A 148 10.27 2.39 14.94
N ALA A 149 9.48 2.18 13.88
CA ALA A 149 8.99 3.26 13.05
C ALA A 149 7.57 2.98 12.57
N GLY A 150 6.77 4.01 12.32
CA GLY A 150 5.44 3.83 11.77
C GLY A 150 4.69 5.13 11.48
N ASN A 151 3.51 5.02 10.90
CA ASN A 151 2.70 6.17 10.50
C ASN A 151 1.57 6.46 11.50
N TYR A 152 1.52 7.67 12.05
CA TYR A 152 0.43 8.13 12.90
C TYR A 152 -0.38 9.24 12.26
N ARG A 153 -1.62 9.38 12.72
CA ARG A 153 -2.55 10.44 12.32
C ARG A 153 -2.72 11.41 13.47
N HIS A 154 -2.49 12.68 13.17
CA HIS A 154 -2.77 13.79 14.09
C HIS A 154 -4.27 13.93 14.33
N PRO A 155 -4.69 14.53 15.47
CA PRO A 155 -6.08 14.90 15.70
C PRO A 155 -6.67 15.76 14.56
N ALA A 156 -5.85 16.61 13.94
CA ALA A 156 -6.21 17.44 12.79
C ALA A 156 -6.41 16.64 11.47
N GLY A 157 -6.13 15.34 11.46
CA GLY A 157 -6.33 14.44 10.31
C GLY A 157 -5.10 14.25 9.42
N GLU A 158 -4.03 15.02 9.65
CA GLU A 158 -2.74 14.87 8.98
C GLU A 158 -2.05 13.55 9.33
N ILE A 159 -1.22 13.04 8.43
CA ILE A 159 -0.47 11.79 8.65
C ILE A 159 1.02 12.14 8.72
N SER A 160 1.70 11.63 9.73
CA SER A 160 3.14 11.79 9.91
C SER A 160 3.79 10.44 10.23
N GLY A 161 5.10 10.35 10.02
CA GLY A 161 5.90 9.24 10.49
C GLY A 161 6.43 9.52 11.89
N TYR A 162 6.73 8.46 12.61
CA TYR A 162 7.63 8.50 13.75
C TYR A 162 8.73 7.47 13.57
N VAL A 163 9.87 7.74 14.16
CA VAL A 163 10.96 6.77 14.31
C VAL A 163 11.50 6.88 15.74
N ILE A 164 11.69 5.74 16.36
CA ILE A 164 12.29 5.54 17.68
C ILE A 164 13.55 4.71 17.47
N ALA A 165 14.69 5.17 17.96
CA ALA A 165 15.88 4.34 18.05
C ALA A 165 16.67 4.68 19.32
N GLY A 166 17.11 3.65 20.06
CA GLY A 166 17.99 3.85 21.22
C GLY A 166 17.44 4.80 22.29
N GLY A 167 16.11 4.87 22.47
CA GLY A 167 15.44 5.75 23.44
C GLY A 167 15.18 7.19 22.95
N ARG A 168 15.57 7.53 21.72
CA ARG A 168 15.22 8.80 21.07
C ARG A 168 13.97 8.63 20.22
N PHE A 169 13.11 9.64 20.21
CA PHE A 169 11.86 9.67 19.45
C PHE A 169 11.84 10.92 18.57
N GLU A 170 11.63 10.71 17.27
CA GLU A 170 11.51 11.79 16.28
C GLU A 170 10.20 11.65 15.51
N ILE A 171 9.47 12.77 15.38
CA ILE A 171 8.33 12.88 14.47
C ILE A 171 8.84 13.46 13.15
N VAL A 172 8.55 12.78 12.05
CA VAL A 172 8.91 13.24 10.71
C VAL A 172 7.63 13.51 9.94
N ALA A 173 7.43 14.76 9.54
CA ALA A 173 6.21 15.21 8.87
C ALA A 173 6.54 16.04 7.62
N PRO A 174 6.05 15.65 6.43
CA PRO A 174 5.45 14.36 6.06
C PRO A 174 6.49 13.22 6.04
N PHE A 175 6.03 11.96 6.17
CA PHE A 175 6.88 10.76 6.01
C PHE A 175 6.20 9.68 5.15
N ASP A 176 6.58 9.57 3.89
CA ASP A 176 6.41 8.38 3.06
C ASP A 176 7.48 7.30 3.33
N PHE A 177 7.07 6.27 4.07
CA PHE A 177 7.84 5.02 4.28
C PHE A 177 8.39 4.34 3.02
N ALA A 178 7.89 4.67 1.83
CA ALA A 178 8.38 4.16 0.57
C ALA A 178 9.53 4.98 -0.06
N ASP A 179 9.87 6.14 0.51
CA ASP A 179 10.95 7.01 0.04
C ASP A 179 12.28 6.69 0.77
N PRO A 180 13.33 6.23 0.04
CA PRO A 180 14.68 6.07 0.58
C PRO A 180 15.22 7.30 1.30
N ALA A 181 15.01 8.50 0.74
CA ALA A 181 15.62 9.73 1.24
C ALA A 181 15.07 10.13 2.61
N GLU A 182 13.82 9.77 2.89
CA GLU A 182 13.22 10.02 4.20
C GLU A 182 13.77 9.08 5.27
N TRP A 183 13.95 7.79 4.95
CA TRP A 183 14.58 6.83 5.86
C TRP A 183 16.02 7.23 6.21
N GLU A 184 16.81 7.65 5.22
CA GLU A 184 18.17 8.14 5.44
C GLU A 184 18.18 9.38 6.33
N ARG A 185 17.28 10.34 6.07
CA ARG A 185 17.13 11.55 6.87
C ARG A 185 16.75 11.24 8.31
N ALA A 186 15.71 10.42 8.52
CA ALA A 186 15.25 10.05 9.85
C ALA A 186 16.32 9.27 10.62
N TRP A 187 16.99 8.34 9.96
CA TRP A 187 18.07 7.58 10.59
C TRP A 187 19.23 8.48 11.02
N HIS A 188 19.63 9.43 10.17
CA HIS A 188 20.69 10.38 10.49
C HIS A 188 20.33 11.31 11.67
N LEU A 189 19.06 11.67 11.85
CA LEU A 189 18.61 12.47 13.01
C LEU A 189 18.76 11.69 14.33
N ILE A 190 18.50 10.39 14.31
CA ILE A 190 18.32 9.60 15.54
C ILE A 190 19.59 8.84 15.93
N SER A 191 20.47 8.55 14.96
CA SER A 191 21.75 7.82 15.17
C SER A 191 22.95 8.69 15.58
N ARG A 192 22.77 10.02 15.69
CA ARG A 192 23.77 10.93 16.32
C ARG A 192 23.83 10.74 17.83
#